data_AF-A0A940E445-F1
#
_entry.id   AF-A0A940E445-F1
#
_cell.length_a   1.000
_cell.length_b   1.000
_cell.length_c   1.000
_cell.angle_alpha   90.00
_cell.angle_beta   90.00
_cell.angle_gamma   90.00
#
_symmetry.space_group_name_H-M   'P 1'
#
loop_
_entity.id
_entity.type
_entity.pdbx_description
1 polymer ?
#
loop_
_entity_poly.entity_id
_entity_poly.type
_entity_poly.pdbx_seq_one_letter_code
_entity_poly.pdbx_strand_id
1 'polypeptide(L)' 'MNSTTSRMLTRIKSIYMYINEKGTVSTKDLVDEFGITPRTIQRDLNVLQFNDLVYSPSRGKWTTTGKRVKLSS' A
#
# COMPACT_ATOMS: atom_id res chain seq x y z
N MET A 1 3.54 1.79 -22.39
CA MET A 1 3.59 1.10 -21.09
C MET A 1 2.75 -0.17 -21.19
N ASN A 2 3.25 -1.30 -20.73
CA ASN A 2 2.49 -2.55 -20.71
C ASN A 2 1.31 -2.43 -19.72
N SER A 3 0.10 -2.77 -20.17
CA SER A 3 -1.15 -2.57 -19.42
C SER A 3 -1.16 -3.21 -18.03
N THR A 4 -0.45 -4.33 -17.86
CA THR A 4 -0.31 -5.03 -16.58
C THR A 4 0.49 -4.23 -15.55
N THR A 5 1.61 -3.60 -15.94
CA THR A 5 2.42 -2.80 -15.01
C THR A 5 1.67 -1.54 -14.58
N SER A 6 0.95 -0.88 -15.50
CA SER A 6 0.15 0.29 -15.16
C SER A 6 -0.92 -0.03 -14.12
N ARG A 7 -1.65 -1.15 -14.26
CA ARG A 7 -2.66 -1.57 -13.26
C ARG A 7 -2.05 -1.86 -11.90
N MET A 8 -0.88 -2.51 -11.86
CA MET A 8 -0.16 -2.80 -10.62
C MET A 8 0.27 -1.51 -9.91
N LEU A 9 0.84 -0.56 -10.65
CA LEU A 9 1.27 0.73 -10.10
C LEU A 9 0.07 1.54 -9.57
N THR A 10 -1.05 1.56 -10.29
CA THR A 10 -2.29 2.20 -9.81
C THR A 10 -2.73 1.58 -8.50
N ARG A 11 -2.75 0.25 -8.40
CA ARG A 11 -3.15 -0.46 -7.17
C ARG A 11 -2.22 -0.14 -6.00
N ILE A 12 -0.91 -0.17 -6.20
CA ILE A 12 0.08 0.18 -5.17
C ILE A 12 -0.14 1.62 -4.67
N LYS A 13 -0.39 2.57 -5.59
CA LYS A 13 -0.70 3.96 -5.25
C LYS A 13 -1.98 4.06 -4.41
N SER A 14 -3.04 3.36 -4.81
CA SER A 14 -4.31 3.34 -4.06
C SER A 14 -4.17 2.75 -2.67
N ILE A 15 -3.39 1.67 -2.50
CA ILE A 15 -3.09 1.08 -1.18
C ILE A 15 -2.37 2.10 -0.30
N TYR A 16 -1.35 2.78 -0.82
CA TYR A 16 -0.65 3.83 -0.06
C TYR A 16 -1.59 4.96 0.38
N MET A 17 -2.43 5.46 -0.53
CA MET A 17 -3.41 6.51 -0.23
C MET A 17 -4.38 6.09 0.87
N TYR A 18 -4.88 4.86 0.81
CA TYR A 18 -5.77 4.31 1.84
C TYR A 18 -5.10 4.26 3.22
N ILE A 19 -3.86 3.77 3.30
CA ILE A 19 -3.10 3.75 4.56
C ILE A 19 -2.88 5.17 5.06
N ASN A 20 -2.56 6.12 4.17
CA ASN A 20 -2.32 7.51 4.52
C ASN A 20 -3.57 8.20 5.08
N GLU A 21 -4.74 7.90 4.53
CA GLU A 21 -6.02 8.47 4.98
C GLU A 21 -6.52 7.85 6.29
N LYS A 22 -6.33 6.53 6.48
CA LYS A 22 -6.76 5.79 7.68
C LYS A 22 -5.74 5.82 8.82
N GLY A 23 -4.50 6.23 8.55
CA GLY A 23 -3.39 6.25 9.50
C GLY A 23 -2.75 4.86 9.67
N THR A 24 -3.41 3.95 10.39
CA THR A 24 -2.90 2.59 10.61
C THR A 24 -3.97 1.56 10.27
N VAL A 25 -3.61 0.60 9.42
CA VAL A 25 -4.52 -0.45 8.93
C VAL A 25 -3.90 -1.83 9.10
N SER A 26 -4.72 -2.88 9.06
CA SER A 26 -4.27 -4.26 9.04
C SER A 26 -4.20 -4.81 7.60
N THR A 27 -3.45 -5.90 7.41
CA THR A 27 -3.48 -6.65 6.14
C THR A 27 -4.89 -7.12 5.80
N LYS A 28 -5.74 -7.40 6.79
CA LYS A 28 -7.13 -7.80 6.57
C LYS A 28 -7.96 -6.65 6.01
N ASP A 29 -7.84 -5.44 6.58
CA ASP A 29 -8.56 -4.26 6.09
C ASP A 29 -8.23 -3.99 4.61
N LEU A 30 -6.96 -4.17 4.22
CA LEU A 30 -6.52 -4.04 2.83
C LEU A 30 -7.06 -5.15 1.91
N VAL A 31 -7.18 -6.38 2.41
CA VAL A 31 -7.77 -7.49 1.63
C VAL A 31 -9.26 -7.23 1.40
N ASP A 32 -9.97 -6.81 2.45
CA ASP A 32 -11.41 -6.56 2.43
C ASP A 32 -11.74 -5.33 1.55
N GLU A 33 -10.95 -4.25 1.63
CA GLU A 33 -11.13 -3.04 0.82
C GLU A 33 -10.84 -3.27 -0.67
N PHE A 34 -9.73 -3.94 -0.99
CA PHE A 34 -9.27 -4.06 -2.39
C PHE A 34 -9.73 -5.35 -3.08
N GLY A 35 -10.36 -6.28 -2.35
CA GLY A 35 -10.87 -7.54 -2.90
C GLY A 35 -9.79 -8.43 -3.53
N ILE A 36 -8.55 -8.35 -3.04
CA ILE A 36 -7.41 -9.10 -3.58
C ILE A 36 -6.77 -10.00 -2.53
N THR A 37 -6.05 -11.03 -3.00
CA THR A 37 -5.47 -12.02 -2.11
C THR A 37 -4.44 -11.40 -1.14
N PRO A 38 -4.31 -11.93 0.09
CA PRO A 38 -3.30 -11.48 1.05
C PRO A 38 -1.87 -11.48 0.48
N ARG A 39 -1.56 -12.44 -0.39
CA ARG A 39 -0.25 -12.54 -1.06
C ARG A 39 0.02 -11.35 -1.98
N THR A 40 -1.01 -10.88 -2.69
CA THR A 40 -0.90 -9.70 -3.57
C THR A 40 -0.72 -8.43 -2.74
N ILE A 41 -1.52 -8.26 -1.68
CA ILE A 41 -1.37 -7.14 -0.74
C ILE A 41 0.04 -7.11 -0.15
N GLN A 42 0.54 -8.25 0.32
CA GLN A 42 1.88 -8.32 0.89
C GLN A 42 2.97 -7.94 -0.12
N ARG A 43 2.84 -8.32 -1.40
CA ARG A 43 3.79 -7.91 -2.45
C ARG A 43 3.77 -6.41 -2.67
N ASP A 44 2.58 -5.81 -2.73
CA ASP A 44 2.44 -4.36 -2.92
C ASP A 44 2.98 -3.58 -1.72
N LEU A 45 2.70 -4.04 -0.50
CA LEU A 45 3.24 -3.50 0.73
C LEU A 45 4.77 -3.60 0.78
N ASN A 46 5.35 -4.71 0.32
CA ASN A 46 6.81 -4.85 0.24
C ASN A 46 7.43 -3.82 -0.72
N VAL A 47 6.75 -3.50 -1.84
CA VAL A 47 7.22 -2.42 -2.74
C VAL A 47 7.16 -1.07 -2.04
N LEU A 48 6.06 -0.75 -1.35
CA LEU A 48 5.94 0.49 -0.59
C LEU A 48 6.99 0.59 0.53
N GLN A 49 7.21 -0.50 1.27
CA GLN A 49 8.18 -0.58 2.35
C GLN A 49 9.62 -0.42 1.85
N PHE A 50 9.97 -1.08 0.75
CA PHE A 50 11.28 -0.93 0.11
C PHE A 50 11.57 0.52 -0.31
N ASN A 51 10.53 1.31 -0.61
CA ASN A 51 10.64 2.72 -0.96
C ASN A 51 10.50 3.67 0.24
N ASP A 52 10.51 3.15 1.47
CA ASP A 52 10.31 3.90 2.72
C ASP A 52 9.00 4.68 2.77
N LEU A 53 7.93 4.17 2.15
CA LEU A 53 6.61 4.83 2.13
C LEU A 53 5.71 4.32 3.26
N VAL A 54 5.89 3.07 3.66
CA VAL A 54 5.13 2.44 4.76
C VAL A 54 6.07 1.62 5.64
N TYR A 55 5.67 1.40 6.88
CA TYR A 55 6.33 0.47 7.79
C TYR A 55 5.28 -0.29 8.62
N SER A 56 5.72 -1.36 9.27
CA SER A 56 4.89 -2.17 10.15
C SER A 56 5.20 -1.84 11.61
N PRO A 57 4.32 -1.10 12.34
CA PRO A 57 4.53 -0.80 13.75
C PRO A 57 4.31 -2.02 14.66
N SER A 58 3.51 -2.99 14.18
CA SER A 58 3.25 -4.27 14.85
C SER A 58 2.85 -5.30 13.79
N ARG A 59 3.09 -6.59 14.07
CA ARG A 59 2.82 -7.68 13.12
C ARG A 59 1.43 -7.57 12.48
N GLY A 60 1.40 -7.50 11.15
CA GLY A 60 0.16 -7.43 10.36
C GLY A 60 -0.52 -6.06 10.32
N LYS A 61 0.06 -5.03 10.96
CA LYS A 61 -0.37 -3.63 10.84
C LYS A 61 0.61 -2.84 10.00
N TRP A 62 0.11 -1.82 9.32
CA TRP A 62 0.84 -0.97 8.39
C TRP A 62 0.41 0.48 8.57
N THR A 63 1.39 1.38 8.51
CA THR A 63 1.19 2.84 8.58
C THR A 63 2.16 3.51 7.62
N THR A 64 1.86 4.74 7.20
CA THR A 64 2.79 5.53 6.38
C THR A 64 3.99 6.01 7.18
N THR A 65 5.11 6.25 6.50
CA THR A 65 6.25 6.97 7.07
C THR A 65 6.03 8.48 7.01
N GLY A 66 6.87 9.27 7.69
CA GLY A 66 6.88 10.73 7.55
C GLY A 66 7.51 11.25 6.26
N LYS A 67 7.80 10.37 5.28
CA LYS A 67 8.46 10.76 4.02
C LYS A 67 7.53 11.67 3.23
N ARG A 68 8.01 12.86 2.85
CA ARG A 68 7.23 13.79 2.03
C ARG A 68 7.04 13.22 0.63
N VAL A 69 5.80 12.88 0.28
CA VAL A 69 5.43 12.39 -1.05
C VAL A 69 4.68 13.49 -1.80
N LYS A 70 5.04 13.73 -3.07
CA LYS A 70 4.22 14.57 -3.96
C LYS A 70 3.04 13.73 -4.47
N LEU A 71 1.86 14.01 -3.96
CA LEU A 71 0.62 13.45 -4.51
C LEU A 71 0.31 14.19 -5.81
N SER A 72 0.72 13.64 -6.95
CA SER A 72 0.21 14.10 -8.24
C SER A 72 -1.14 13.43 -8.50
N SER A 73 -2.13 14.25 -8.84
CA SER A 73 -3.41 13.82 -9.40
C SER A 73 -3.20 13.10 -10.73
#